data_AF-A0A290WTB4-F1
#
_entry.id   AF-A0A290WTB4-F1
#
_cell.length_a   1.000
_cell.length_b   1.000
_cell.length_c   1.000
_cell.angle_alpha   90.00
_cell.angle_beta   90.00
_cell.angle_gamma   90.00
#
_symmetry.space_group_name_H-M   'P 1'
#
loop_
_entity.id
_entity.type
_entity.pdbx_description
1 polymer ?
#
loop_
_entity_poly.entity_id
_entity_poly.type
_entity_poly.pdbx_seq_one_letter_code
_entity_poly.pdbx_strand_id
1 'polypeptide(L)'
;MENKIVLSLYKNSRNAVIGNLFVGGGKDRVIATTHPATIAASIFAMEGRTLVFKSDKGEAEFAFPIKTEDLVVLASLLSNQDQADFMSGFATFSRFDFLHPLPFDDQADLHLRTAIYHMDKSLIRIAPLSPAPKGFKKELRARNCYVYYPYC
;
A
#
# COMPACT_ATOMS: atom_id res chain seq x y z
N MET A 1 9.50 3.93 20.57
CA MET A 1 10.16 3.48 19.31
C MET A 1 9.28 3.96 18.18
N GLU A 2 9.85 4.71 17.25
CA GLU A 2 9.09 5.41 16.21
C GLU A 2 8.34 4.41 15.30
N ASN A 3 7.01 4.34 15.47
CA ASN A 3 6.08 3.57 14.66
C ASN A 3 5.87 4.22 13.27
N LYS A 4 6.93 4.75 12.67
CA LYS A 4 6.87 5.40 11.36
C LYS A 4 6.94 4.33 10.29
N ILE A 5 5.93 4.31 9.44
CA ILE A 5 5.91 3.51 8.22
C ILE A 5 6.55 4.36 7.13
N VAL A 6 7.47 3.78 6.36
CA VAL A 6 8.16 4.48 5.28
C VAL A 6 7.70 3.92 3.94
N LEU A 7 7.25 4.79 3.04
CA LEU A 7 6.92 4.44 1.66
C LEU A 7 7.91 5.14 0.72
N SER A 8 8.44 4.40 -0.24
CA SER A 8 9.18 4.95 -1.37
C SER A 8 8.70 4.34 -2.68
N LEU A 9 8.96 5.02 -3.80
CA LEU A 9 8.67 4.51 -5.14
C LEU A 9 9.98 4.21 -5.88
N TYR A 10 10.00 3.13 -6.64
CA TYR A 10 11.07 2.84 -7.59
C TYR A 10 10.52 2.18 -8.86
N LYS A 11 11.30 2.17 -9.94
CA LYS A 11 10.94 1.45 -11.16
C LYS A 11 11.62 0.07 -11.20
N ASN A 12 10.89 -0.96 -11.57
CA ASN A 12 11.47 -2.30 -11.79
C ASN A 12 12.14 -2.40 -13.19
N SER A 13 12.69 -3.58 -13.52
CA SER A 13 13.33 -3.84 -14.82
C SER A 13 12.40 -3.73 -16.04
N ARG A 14 11.08 -3.66 -15.82
CA ARG A 14 10.05 -3.44 -16.85
C ARG A 14 9.48 -2.01 -16.81
N ASN A 15 10.16 -1.08 -16.15
CA ASN A 15 9.78 0.32 -16.02
C ASN A 15 8.46 0.58 -15.26
N ALA A 16 7.89 -0.43 -14.57
CA ALA A 16 6.69 -0.29 -13.76
C ALA A 16 7.03 0.33 -12.40
N VAL A 17 6.20 1.27 -11.93
CA VAL A 17 6.34 1.89 -10.61
C VAL A 17 5.92 0.92 -9.52
N ILE A 18 6.78 0.77 -8.52
CA ILE A 18 6.61 -0.11 -7.37
C ILE A 18 6.56 0.75 -6.10
N GLY A 19 5.48 0.63 -5.33
CA GLY A 19 5.42 1.10 -3.96
C GLY A 19 6.17 0.14 -3.04
N ASN A 20 7.12 0.65 -2.29
CA ASN A 20 7.99 -0.11 -1.41
C ASN A 20 7.79 0.35 0.03
N LEU A 21 7.20 -0.52 0.85
CA LEU A 21 6.77 -0.22 2.21
C LEU A 21 7.72 -0.83 3.23
N PHE A 22 8.09 -0.04 4.23
CA PHE A 22 8.99 -0.44 5.30
C PHE A 22 8.47 -0.02 6.67
N VAL A 23 8.90 -0.74 7.71
CA VAL A 23 8.68 -0.41 9.13
C VAL A 23 10.01 -0.25 9.86
N GLY A 24 9.95 0.12 11.15
CA GLY A 24 11.14 0.29 11.99
C GLY A 24 12.02 1.46 11.54
N GLY A 25 11.43 2.52 10.98
CA GLY A 25 12.16 3.66 10.42
C GLY A 25 12.85 3.37 9.09
N GLY A 26 12.38 2.39 8.32
CA GLY A 26 12.92 2.06 7.00
C GLY A 26 13.86 0.85 6.97
N LYS A 27 13.92 0.06 8.05
CA LYS A 27 14.85 -1.08 8.18
C LYS A 27 14.26 -2.36 7.62
N ASP A 28 13.01 -2.64 7.96
CA ASP A 28 12.38 -3.92 7.64
C ASP A 28 11.36 -3.71 6.53
N ARG A 29 11.61 -4.33 5.37
CA ARG A 29 10.68 -4.27 4.24
C ARG A 29 9.45 -5.11 4.57
N VAL A 30 8.28 -4.49 4.43
CA VAL A 30 6.98 -5.14 4.60
C VAL A 30 6.51 -5.73 3.27
N ILE A 31 6.41 -4.90 2.23
CA ILE A 31 5.91 -5.31 0.92
C ILE A 31 6.45 -4.38 -0.17
N ALA A 32 6.62 -4.92 -1.38
CA ALA A 32 6.88 -4.14 -2.59
C ALA A 32 5.91 -4.60 -3.69
N THR A 33 5.09 -3.68 -4.20
CA THR A 33 4.06 -4.02 -5.21
C THR A 33 3.74 -2.85 -6.12
N THR A 34 3.29 -3.15 -7.34
CA THR A 34 2.73 -2.17 -8.27
C THR A 34 1.32 -1.71 -7.89
N HIS A 35 0.68 -2.34 -6.91
CA HIS A 35 -0.72 -2.07 -6.58
C HIS A 35 -0.86 -1.07 -5.42
N PRO A 36 -1.32 0.17 -5.66
CA PRO A 36 -1.46 1.16 -4.60
C PRO A 36 -2.46 0.74 -3.52
N ALA A 37 -3.56 0.09 -3.90
CA ALA A 37 -4.55 -0.46 -2.97
C ALA A 37 -3.95 -1.46 -1.97
N THR A 38 -3.01 -2.30 -2.41
CA THR A 38 -2.36 -3.28 -1.53
C THR A 38 -1.39 -2.59 -0.55
N ILE A 39 -0.71 -1.51 -0.96
CA ILE A 39 0.08 -0.69 -0.03
C ILE A 39 -0.82 -0.04 1.03
N ALA A 40 -1.92 0.59 0.61
CA ALA A 40 -2.90 1.18 1.52
C ALA A 40 -3.48 0.16 2.50
N ALA A 41 -3.90 -1.00 2.00
CA ALA A 41 -4.41 -2.10 2.82
C ALA A 41 -3.35 -2.64 3.80
N SER A 42 -2.06 -2.65 3.42
CA SER A 42 -0.97 -3.06 4.31
C SER A 42 -0.80 -2.08 5.47
N ILE A 43 -0.86 -0.76 5.21
CA ILE A 43 -0.78 0.27 6.25
C ILE A 43 -2.00 0.18 7.18
N PHE A 44 -3.20 0.00 6.60
CA PHE A 44 -4.43 -0.23 7.34
C PHE A 44 -4.32 -1.46 8.24
N ALA A 45 -3.84 -2.60 7.72
CA ALA A 45 -3.66 -3.84 8.46
C ALA A 45 -2.71 -3.71 9.66
N MET A 46 -1.71 -2.81 9.59
CA MET A 46 -0.79 -2.52 10.69
C MET A 46 -1.35 -1.53 11.72
N GLU A 47 -2.53 -0.96 11.48
CA GLU A 47 -3.05 0.20 12.23
C GLU A 47 -2.08 1.41 12.18
N GLY A 48 -1.41 1.58 11.03
CA GLY A 48 -0.41 2.62 10.83
C GLY A 48 -1.02 4.02 10.85
N ARG A 49 -0.42 4.95 11.61
CA ARG A 49 -0.94 6.33 11.77
C ARG A 49 -0.04 7.39 11.15
N THR A 50 1.24 7.10 10.98
CA THR A 50 2.23 8.04 10.46
C THR A 50 2.98 7.40 9.31
N LEU A 51 2.92 8.07 8.16
CA LEU A 51 3.58 7.68 6.93
C LEU A 51 4.66 8.70 6.59
N VAL A 52 5.88 8.23 6.35
CA VAL A 52 6.95 9.04 5.76
C VAL A 52 7.10 8.63 4.31
N PHE A 53 6.83 9.56 3.38
CA PHE A 53 7.14 9.35 1.98
C PHE A 53 8.56 9.81 1.69
N LYS A 54 9.40 8.94 1.11
CA LYS A 54 10.78 9.24 0.73
C LYS A 54 10.99 9.11 -0.77
N SER A 55 11.60 10.12 -1.36
CA SER A 55 12.03 10.12 -2.76
C SER A 55 13.44 10.72 -2.92
N ASP A 56 13.92 10.77 -4.15
CA ASP A 56 15.14 11.47 -4.54
C ASP A 56 15.03 13.00 -4.35
N LYS A 57 13.81 13.54 -4.31
CA LYS A 57 13.53 14.96 -4.10
C LYS A 57 13.44 15.36 -2.63
N GLY A 58 13.45 14.39 -1.71
CA GLY A 58 13.38 14.63 -0.27
C GLY A 58 12.42 13.69 0.45
N GLU A 59 12.01 14.06 1.65
CA GLU A 59 11.04 13.31 2.44
C GLU A 59 10.01 14.22 3.09
N ALA A 60 8.80 13.69 3.27
CA ALA A 60 7.73 14.35 4.02
C ALA A 60 6.95 13.35 4.86
N GLU A 61 6.45 13.81 6.00
CA GLU A 61 5.66 13.03 6.94
C GLU A 61 4.19 13.42 6.85
N PHE A 62 3.32 12.42 6.87
CA PHE A 62 1.89 12.54 6.71
C PHE A 62 1.17 11.70 7.77
N ALA A 63 -0.02 12.14 8.16
CA ALA A 63 -0.96 11.25 8.82
C ALA A 63 -1.53 10.26 7.80
N PHE A 64 -1.81 9.02 8.23
CA PHE A 64 -2.60 8.08 7.45
C PHE A 64 -4.05 8.09 7.99
N PRO A 65 -5.08 8.19 7.13
CA PRO A 65 -5.05 8.19 5.66
C PRO A 65 -4.61 9.54 5.05
N ILE A 66 -4.19 9.52 3.77
CA ILE A 66 -3.74 10.73 3.06
C ILE A 66 -4.91 11.69 2.82
N LYS A 67 -4.76 12.94 3.25
CA LYS A 67 -5.75 14.00 3.05
C LYS A 67 -5.54 14.71 1.72
N THR A 68 -6.54 15.51 1.33
CA THR A 68 -6.47 16.25 0.07
C THR A 68 -5.43 17.37 0.15
N GLU A 69 -5.25 17.99 1.32
CA GLU A 69 -4.20 19.01 1.52
C GLU A 69 -2.77 18.45 1.35
N ASP A 70 -2.56 17.17 1.65
CA ASP A 70 -1.25 16.50 1.55
C ASP A 70 -0.80 16.31 0.10
N LEU A 71 -1.74 16.33 -0.85
CA LEU A 71 -1.47 16.04 -2.27
C LEU A 71 -0.52 17.04 -2.91
N VAL A 72 -0.54 18.31 -2.48
CA VAL A 72 0.35 19.35 -3.02
C VAL A 72 1.80 19.05 -2.63
N VAL A 73 2.03 18.68 -1.35
CA VAL A 73 3.36 18.33 -0.86
C VAL A 73 3.84 17.03 -1.53
N LEU A 74 2.98 16.00 -1.57
CA LEU A 74 3.28 14.74 -2.26
C LEU A 74 3.66 14.98 -3.71
N ALA A 75 2.89 15.78 -4.47
CA ALA A 75 3.17 16.05 -5.88
C ALA A 75 4.57 16.65 -6.10
N SER A 76 5.06 17.50 -5.18
CA SER A 76 6.41 18.07 -5.28
C SER A 76 7.53 17.03 -5.11
N LEU A 77 7.24 15.91 -4.45
CA LEU A 77 8.19 14.82 -4.18
C LEU A 77 8.22 13.75 -5.29
N LEU A 78 7.31 13.78 -6.26
CA LEU A 78 7.20 12.77 -7.33
C LEU A 78 7.97 13.21 -8.57
N SER A 79 8.62 12.24 -9.25
CA SER A 79 9.55 12.52 -10.33
C SER A 79 8.95 12.43 -11.74
N ASN A 80 7.78 11.82 -11.90
CA ASN A 80 7.09 11.68 -13.20
C ASN A 80 5.60 11.35 -13.03
N GLN A 81 4.88 11.32 -14.16
CA GLN A 81 3.45 11.01 -14.20
C GLN A 81 3.13 9.61 -13.67
N ASP A 82 3.94 8.58 -13.97
CA ASP A 82 3.68 7.22 -13.48
C ASP A 82 3.67 7.16 -11.94
N GLN A 83 4.58 7.90 -11.29
CA GLN A 83 4.61 8.02 -9.84
C GLN A 83 3.42 8.84 -9.31
N ALA A 84 3.00 9.87 -10.04
CA ALA A 84 1.78 10.64 -9.74
C ALA A 84 0.52 9.77 -9.78
N ASP A 85 0.39 8.92 -10.79
CA ASP A 85 -0.74 8.00 -10.94
C ASP A 85 -0.75 6.96 -9.81
N PHE A 86 0.42 6.39 -9.47
CA PHE A 86 0.53 5.48 -8.34
C PHE A 86 0.11 6.17 -7.03
N MET A 87 0.62 7.38 -6.77
CA MET A 87 0.35 8.11 -5.54
C MET A 87 -1.11 8.60 -5.46
N SER A 88 -1.72 8.95 -6.59
CA SER A 88 -3.14 9.28 -6.69
C SER A 88 -4.03 8.08 -6.32
N GLY A 89 -3.72 6.91 -6.89
CA GLY A 89 -4.37 5.66 -6.50
C GLY A 89 -4.18 5.36 -5.01
N PHE A 90 -2.94 5.49 -4.51
CA PHE A 90 -2.64 5.25 -3.10
C PHE A 90 -3.42 6.19 -2.17
N ALA A 91 -3.45 7.49 -2.48
CA ALA A 91 -4.21 8.47 -1.71
C ALA A 91 -5.71 8.14 -1.70
N THR A 92 -6.26 7.71 -2.83
CA THR A 92 -7.66 7.27 -2.94
C THR A 92 -7.93 6.06 -2.05
N PHE A 93 -7.18 4.97 -2.22
CA PHE A 93 -7.38 3.74 -1.44
C PHE A 93 -7.03 3.88 0.03
N SER A 94 -6.14 4.82 0.41
CA SER A 94 -5.80 5.05 1.81
C SER A 94 -7.03 5.42 2.66
N ARG A 95 -8.05 6.02 2.03
CA ARG A 95 -9.27 6.51 2.70
C ARG A 95 -10.34 5.43 2.85
N PHE A 96 -10.14 4.24 2.31
CA PHE A 96 -11.15 3.17 2.34
C PHE A 96 -11.09 2.42 3.68
N ASP A 97 -12.26 2.08 4.22
CA ASP A 97 -12.37 1.09 5.28
C ASP A 97 -12.40 -0.30 4.64
N PHE A 98 -11.28 -1.02 4.75
CA PHE A 98 -11.16 -2.36 4.16
C PHE A 98 -11.95 -3.44 4.92
N LEU A 99 -12.45 -3.16 6.13
CA LEU A 99 -13.34 -4.07 6.87
C LEU A 99 -14.82 -3.81 6.56
N HIS A 100 -15.17 -2.56 6.29
CA HIS A 100 -16.53 -2.13 5.98
C HIS A 100 -16.56 -1.35 4.67
N PRO A 101 -16.25 -2.01 3.53
CA PRO A 101 -16.25 -1.35 2.24
C PRO A 101 -17.64 -0.84 1.88
N LEU A 102 -17.68 0.21 1.06
CA LEU A 102 -18.93 0.67 0.46
C LEU A 102 -19.52 -0.45 -0.42
N PRO A 103 -20.86 -0.48 -0.64
CA PRO A 103 -21.52 -1.57 -1.37
C PRO A 103 -20.99 -1.84 -2.79
N PHE A 104 -20.29 -0.89 -3.39
CA PHE A 104 -19.73 -0.97 -4.73
C PHE A 104 -18.23 -1.33 -4.75
N ASP A 105 -17.57 -1.44 -3.60
CA ASP A 105 -16.17 -1.88 -3.48
C ASP A 105 -16.14 -3.38 -3.15
N ASP A 106 -16.18 -4.20 -4.19
CA ASP A 106 -16.09 -5.66 -4.09
C ASP A 106 -14.64 -6.18 -4.02
N GLN A 107 -13.64 -5.28 -4.09
CA GLN A 107 -12.21 -5.63 -4.10
C GLN A 107 -11.52 -5.36 -2.75
N ALA A 108 -12.12 -4.62 -1.82
CA ALA A 108 -11.51 -4.32 -0.51
C ALA A 108 -11.04 -5.56 0.26
N ASP A 109 -11.88 -6.61 0.35
CA ASP A 109 -11.52 -7.87 1.02
C ASP A 109 -10.34 -8.55 0.31
N LEU A 110 -10.31 -8.51 -1.04
CA LEU A 110 -9.21 -9.02 -1.83
C LEU A 110 -7.91 -8.25 -1.55
N HIS A 111 -7.95 -6.93 -1.51
CA HIS A 111 -6.78 -6.09 -1.22
C HIS A 111 -6.23 -6.34 0.18
N LEU A 112 -7.11 -6.38 1.19
CA LEU A 112 -6.71 -6.66 2.57
C LEU A 112 -6.10 -8.05 2.71
N ARG A 113 -6.75 -9.07 2.15
CA ARG A 113 -6.24 -10.45 2.16
C ARG A 113 -4.91 -10.59 1.44
N THR A 114 -4.74 -9.90 0.32
CA THR A 114 -3.49 -9.89 -0.44
C THR A 114 -2.38 -9.24 0.38
N ALA A 115 -2.64 -8.08 0.98
CA ALA A 115 -1.70 -7.39 1.86
C ALA A 115 -1.23 -8.31 3.00
N ILE A 116 -2.15 -8.85 3.80
CA ILE A 116 -1.80 -9.68 4.97
C ILE A 116 -1.12 -11.00 4.59
N TYR A 117 -1.32 -11.52 3.38
CA TYR A 117 -0.65 -12.74 2.91
C TYR A 117 0.86 -12.53 2.78
N HIS A 118 1.27 -11.32 2.45
CA HIS A 118 2.67 -10.95 2.22
C HIS A 118 3.39 -10.40 3.45
N MET A 119 2.65 -10.09 4.51
CA MET A 119 3.19 -9.46 5.71
C MET A 119 3.59 -10.50 6.77
N ASP A 120 4.56 -10.14 7.60
CA ASP A 120 4.81 -10.87 8.83
C ASP A 120 3.59 -10.76 9.76
N LYS A 121 3.18 -11.90 10.33
CA LYS A 121 2.00 -11.97 11.21
C LYS A 121 2.11 -11.07 12.44
N SER A 122 3.31 -10.83 12.94
CA SER A 122 3.55 -9.98 14.10
C SER A 122 3.20 -8.51 13.87
N LEU A 123 3.19 -8.06 12.60
CA LEU A 123 2.85 -6.71 12.19
C LEU A 123 1.34 -6.51 11.99
N ILE A 124 0.56 -7.59 11.86
CA ILE A 124 -0.87 -7.51 11.58
C ILE A 124 -1.62 -7.20 12.87
N ARG A 125 -2.39 -6.11 12.86
CA ARG A 125 -3.30 -5.68 13.93
C ARG A 125 -4.77 -5.80 13.50
N ILE A 126 -5.04 -5.55 12.23
CA ILE A 126 -6.35 -5.68 11.62
C ILE A 126 -6.32 -6.82 10.60
N ALA A 127 -7.28 -7.74 10.70
CA ALA A 127 -7.41 -8.90 9.82
C ALA A 127 -8.83 -8.97 9.20
N PRO A 128 -8.99 -9.63 8.04
CA PRO A 128 -10.29 -9.87 7.44
C PRO A 128 -11.26 -10.54 8.42
N LEU A 129 -12.53 -10.12 8.38
CA LEU A 129 -13.57 -10.58 9.31
C LEU A 129 -13.95 -12.05 9.12
N SER A 130 -13.70 -12.60 7.93
CA SER A 130 -14.06 -13.97 7.57
C SER A 130 -12.84 -14.81 7.13
N PRO A 131 -12.90 -16.14 7.24
CA PRO A 131 -11.88 -17.02 6.70
C PRO A 131 -11.65 -16.80 5.20
N ALA A 132 -10.42 -17.04 4.74
CA ALA A 132 -10.11 -16.93 3.32
C ALA A 132 -10.93 -17.95 2.50
N PRO A 133 -11.39 -17.59 1.29
CA PRO A 133 -12.03 -18.53 0.38
C PRO A 133 -11.14 -19.76 0.11
N LYS A 134 -11.77 -20.90 -0.16
CA LYS A 134 -11.04 -22.13 -0.49
C LYS A 134 -10.21 -21.90 -1.75
N GLY A 135 -8.91 -22.20 -1.68
CA GLY A 135 -8.01 -22.03 -2.83
C GLY A 135 -7.33 -20.67 -2.94
N PHE A 136 -7.74 -19.68 -2.14
CA PHE A 136 -7.24 -18.31 -2.21
C PHE A 136 -5.71 -18.19 -2.16
N LYS A 137 -5.04 -18.95 -1.27
CA LYS A 137 -3.56 -18.96 -1.20
C LYS A 137 -2.90 -19.47 -2.49
N LYS A 138 -3.54 -20.40 -3.19
CA LYS A 138 -3.04 -20.94 -4.47
C LYS A 138 -3.20 -19.88 -5.57
N GLU A 139 -4.33 -19.19 -5.59
CA GLU A 139 -4.59 -18.09 -6.52
C GLU A 139 -3.60 -16.94 -6.33
N LEU A 140 -3.35 -16.50 -5.08
CA LEU A 140 -2.36 -15.46 -4.80
C LEU A 140 -0.96 -15.84 -5.29
N ARG A 141 -0.53 -17.09 -5.05
CA ARG A 141 0.77 -17.57 -5.56
C ARG A 141 0.86 -17.49 -7.08
N ALA A 142 -0.22 -17.82 -7.79
CA ALA A 142 -0.27 -17.70 -9.24
C ALA A 142 -0.23 -16.23 -9.70
N ARG A 143 -0.96 -15.35 -9.00
CA ARG A 143 -1.00 -13.90 -9.30
C ARG A 143 0.33 -13.21 -9.09
N ASN A 144 1.14 -13.66 -8.13
CA ASN A 144 2.47 -13.10 -7.84
C ASN A 144 3.49 -13.30 -8.97
N CYS A 145 3.20 -14.15 -9.96
CA CYS A 145 4.03 -14.30 -11.15
C CYS A 145 3.88 -13.13 -12.14
N TYR A 146 2.90 -12.25 -11.95
CA TYR A 146 2.55 -11.18 -12.87
C TYR A 146 2.81 -9.80 -12.27
N VAL A 147 3.18 -8.85 -13.13
CA VAL A 147 3.24 -7.42 -12.78
C VAL A 147 1.82 -6.87 -12.87
N TYR A 148 1.23 -6.49 -11.74
CA TYR A 148 -0.11 -5.90 -11.70
C TYR A 148 -0.06 -4.44 -12.16
N TYR A 149 -1.09 -3.96 -12.86
CA TYR A 149 -1.23 -2.54 -13.20
C TYR A 149 -2.10 -1.83 -12.14
N PRO A 150 -1.92 -0.53 -11.92
CA PRO A 150 -2.43 0.17 -10.73
C PRO A 150 -3.96 0.33 -10.66
N TYR A 151 -4.68 0.03 -11.74
CA TYR A 151 -6.14 0.05 -11.79
C TYR A 151 -6.67 -1.38 -11.62
N CYS A 152 -7.26 -1.64 -10.45
CA CYS A 152 -8.10 -2.80 -10.16
C CYS A 152 -9.55 -2.36 -10.09
#